data_AF-A0A9D5ZU74-F1
#
_entry.id   AF-A0A9D5ZU74-F1
#
_cell.length_a   1.000
_cell.length_b   1.000
_cell.length_c   1.000
_cell.angle_alpha   90.00
_cell.angle_beta   90.00
_cell.angle_gamma   90.00
#
_symmetry.space_group_name_H-M   'P 1'
#
loop_
_entity.id
_entity.type
_entity.pdbx_description
1 polymer ?
#
loop_
_entity_poly.entity_id
_entity_poly.type
_entity_poly.pdbx_seq_one_letter_code
_entity_poly.pdbx_strand_id
1 'polypeptide(L)'
;NITIIPVENLFFGQSVTVTGLLSGRDILRALMGKIHENDILLIPDVTLRNGEDIFLDDISFDFIGETLKVKTILIESTFEGLIHALTNIKQQGEGLDPSQKAHNDNLTN
;
A
#
# COMPACT_ATOMS: atom_id res chain seq x y z
N ASN A 1 13.32 6.36 4.07
CA ASN A 1 13.96 5.54 3.01
C ASN A 1 12.85 4.87 2.23
N ILE A 2 12.96 4.76 0.91
CA ILE A 2 11.99 4.03 0.08
C ILE A 2 12.75 2.89 -0.59
N THR A 3 12.28 1.66 -0.40
CA THR A 3 12.88 0.46 -0.96
C THR A 3 11.90 -0.17 -1.95
N ILE A 4 12.37 -0.44 -3.17
CA ILE A 4 11.59 -1.17 -4.17
C ILE A 4 11.92 -2.65 -4.03
N ILE A 5 10.91 -3.48 -3.83
CA ILE A 5 11.08 -4.92 -3.69
C ILE A 5 10.48 -5.60 -4.92
N PRO A 6 11.29 -6.30 -5.75
CA PRO A 6 10.76 -7.06 -6.86
C PRO A 6 9.97 -8.27 -6.34
N VAL A 7 8.79 -8.49 -6.92
CA VAL A 7 7.95 -9.66 -6.65
C VAL A 7 7.88 -10.49 -7.92
N GLU A 8 8.36 -11.73 -7.86
CA GLU A 8 8.22 -12.67 -8.96
C GLU A 8 6.80 -13.23 -8.99
N ASN A 9 6.15 -13.22 -10.15
CA ASN A 9 4.88 -13.89 -10.35
C ASN A 9 5.11 -15.40 -10.43
N LEU A 10 4.71 -16.15 -9.41
CA LEU A 10 4.85 -17.60 -9.38
C LEU A 10 3.49 -18.29 -9.51
N PHE A 11 2.42 -17.59 -9.18
CA PHE A 11 1.06 -18.11 -9.31
C PHE A 11 0.65 -18.31 -10.78
N PHE A 12 0.85 -17.29 -11.64
CA PHE A 12 0.62 -17.40 -13.08
C PHE A 12 1.88 -17.78 -13.87
N GLY A 13 3.04 -17.77 -13.20
CA GLY A 13 4.32 -18.20 -13.75
C GLY A 13 5.28 -17.05 -14.06
N GLN A 14 6.59 -17.33 -13.95
CA GLN A 14 7.64 -16.29 -13.96
C GLN A 14 7.75 -15.51 -15.28
N SER A 15 7.19 -16.03 -16.38
CA SER A 15 7.13 -15.31 -17.66
C SER A 15 6.10 -14.17 -17.66
N VAL A 16 5.22 -14.11 -16.66
CA VAL A 16 4.23 -13.04 -16.49
C VAL A 16 4.87 -11.88 -15.73
N THR A 17 5.03 -10.74 -16.40
CA THR A 17 5.77 -9.57 -15.87
C THR A 17 4.90 -8.35 -15.58
N VAL A 18 3.57 -8.50 -15.65
CA VAL A 18 2.63 -7.39 -15.38
C VAL A 18 2.21 -7.38 -13.92
N THR A 19 2.15 -6.19 -13.32
CA THR A 19 1.80 -6.00 -11.91
C THR A 19 0.40 -6.48 -11.58
N GLY A 20 -0.57 -6.26 -12.47
CA GLY A 20 -1.97 -6.60 -12.22
C GLY A 20 -2.29 -8.10 -12.20
N LEU A 21 -1.30 -8.96 -12.41
CA LEU A 21 -1.43 -10.40 -12.24
C LEU A 21 -0.66 -10.94 -11.03
N LEU A 22 -0.11 -10.08 -10.17
CA LEU A 22 0.51 -10.52 -8.93
C LEU A 22 -0.54 -11.04 -7.95
N SER A 23 -0.25 -12.18 -7.32
CA SER A 23 -1.12 -12.79 -6.32
C SER A 23 -0.69 -12.38 -4.89
N GLY A 24 -1.59 -12.53 -3.92
CA GLY A 24 -1.25 -12.28 -2.51
C GLY A 24 -0.15 -13.22 -2.02
N ARG A 25 -0.14 -14.47 -2.50
CA ARG A 25 0.91 -15.47 -2.19
C ARG A 25 2.28 -15.03 -2.70
N ASP A 26 2.34 -14.49 -3.91
CA ASP A 26 3.59 -13.98 -4.49
C ASP A 26 4.17 -12.85 -3.63
N ILE A 27 3.31 -11.91 -3.21
CA ILE A 27 3.69 -10.80 -2.32
C ILE A 27 4.19 -11.32 -0.97
N LEU A 28 3.43 -12.20 -0.30
CA LEU A 28 3.84 -12.78 0.98
C LEU A 28 5.20 -13.47 0.86
N ARG A 29 5.38 -14.32 -0.16
CA ARG A 29 6.63 -15.05 -0.37
C ARG A 29 7.81 -14.11 -0.63
N ALA A 30 7.60 -13.05 -1.40
CA ALA A 30 8.65 -12.09 -1.72
C ALA A 30 9.11 -11.29 -0.49
N LEU A 31 8.20 -11.01 0.45
CA LEU A 31 8.42 -10.11 1.59
C LEU A 31 8.73 -10.82 2.91
N MET A 32 8.33 -12.08 3.08
CA MET A 32 8.61 -12.85 4.30
C MET A 32 10.10 -12.82 4.65
N GLY A 33 10.40 -12.31 5.84
CA GLY A 33 11.77 -12.20 6.37
C GLY A 33 12.63 -11.08 5.78
N LYS A 34 12.05 -10.19 4.95
CA LYS A 34 12.77 -9.05 4.33
C LYS A 34 12.30 -7.67 4.78
N ILE A 35 11.22 -7.60 5.55
CA ILE A 35 10.63 -6.35 6.03
C ILE A 35 10.54 -6.36 7.56
N HIS A 36 10.51 -5.16 8.14
CA HIS A 36 10.47 -4.94 9.59
C HIS A 36 9.09 -4.43 10.03
N GLU A 37 8.73 -4.64 11.29
CA GLU A 37 7.41 -4.26 11.85
C GLU A 37 7.09 -2.76 11.72
N ASN A 38 8.11 -1.90 11.64
CA ASN A 38 7.96 -0.45 11.50
C ASN A 38 7.90 0.03 10.04
N ASP A 39 8.00 -0.88 9.06
CA ASP A 39 7.88 -0.53 7.65
C ASP A 39 6.40 -0.32 7.27
N ILE A 40 6.20 0.49 6.24
CA ILE A 40 4.89 0.66 5.59
C ILE A 40 4.97 0.02 4.22
N LEU A 41 4.09 -0.93 3.96
CA LEU A 41 4.02 -1.63 2.69
C LEU A 41 3.01 -0.94 1.77
N LEU A 42 3.51 -0.33 0.70
CA LEU A 42 2.69 0.22 -0.37
C LEU A 42 2.42 -0.86 -1.41
N ILE A 43 1.15 -1.10 -1.72
CA ILE A 43 0.72 -2.08 -2.73
C ILE A 43 -0.11 -1.37 -3.80
N PRO A 44 0.20 -1.51 -5.09
CA PRO A 44 -0.61 -0.96 -6.16
C PRO A 44 -2.00 -1.59 -6.23
N ASP A 45 -3.03 -0.77 -6.40
CA ASP A 45 -4.44 -1.17 -6.51
C ASP A 45 -4.73 -2.17 -7.64
N VAL A 46 -3.99 -2.09 -8.75
CA VAL A 46 -4.12 -3.02 -9.89
C VAL A 46 -3.84 -4.48 -9.52
N THR A 47 -3.23 -4.75 -8.37
CA THR A 47 -3.00 -6.12 -7.88
C THR A 47 -4.26 -6.78 -7.32
N LEU A 48 -5.30 -6.00 -7.04
CA LEU A 48 -6.57 -6.48 -6.52
C LEU A 48 -7.59 -6.72 -7.64
N ARG A 49 -8.56 -7.58 -7.37
CA ARG A 49 -9.73 -7.73 -8.23
C ARG A 49 -10.53 -6.44 -8.26
N ASN A 50 -11.03 -6.11 -9.44
CA ASN A 50 -11.71 -4.84 -9.67
C ASN A 50 -12.96 -4.71 -8.77
N GLY A 51 -12.93 -3.73 -7.88
CA GLY A 51 -14.02 -3.46 -6.93
C GLY A 51 -14.01 -4.33 -5.67
N GLU A 52 -12.95 -5.08 -5.40
CA GLU A 52 -12.84 -5.98 -4.25
C GLU A 52 -11.49 -5.82 -3.53
N ASP A 53 -11.46 -6.03 -2.21
CA ASP A 53 -10.23 -6.01 -1.39
C ASP A 53 -9.51 -7.37 -1.37
N ILE A 54 -9.51 -8.08 -2.51
CA ILE A 54 -8.93 -9.42 -2.64
C ILE A 54 -8.03 -9.53 -3.87
N PHE A 55 -6.90 -10.23 -3.73
CA PHE A 55 -6.01 -10.58 -4.83
C PHE A 55 -6.62 -11.66 -5.73
N LEU A 56 -5.97 -11.97 -6.85
CA LEU A 56 -6.43 -12.98 -7.81
C LEU A 56 -6.45 -14.43 -7.27
N ASP A 57 -5.78 -14.69 -6.14
CA ASP A 57 -5.68 -16.00 -5.48
C ASP A 57 -6.54 -16.11 -4.20
N ASP A 58 -7.60 -15.32 -4.10
CA ASP A 58 -8.55 -15.29 -2.97
C ASP A 58 -7.96 -14.87 -1.61
N ILE A 59 -6.74 -14.34 -1.59
CA ILE A 59 -6.16 -13.72 -0.40
C ILE A 59 -6.70 -12.30 -0.25
N SER A 60 -7.10 -11.92 0.96
CA SER A 60 -7.53 -10.54 1.25
C SER A 60 -6.34 -9.59 1.41
N PHE A 61 -6.56 -8.32 1.12
CA PHE A 61 -5.57 -7.27 1.34
C PHE A 61 -5.13 -7.19 2.81
N ASP A 62 -6.09 -7.23 3.74
CA ASP A 62 -5.82 -7.16 5.19
C ASP A 62 -4.97 -8.34 5.67
N PHE A 63 -5.19 -9.54 5.11
CA PHE A 63 -4.41 -10.72 5.47
C PHE A 63 -2.91 -10.56 5.20
N ILE A 64 -2.53 -9.75 4.20
CA ILE A 64 -1.11 -9.43 3.94
C ILE A 64 -0.52 -8.65 5.11
N GLY A 65 -1.21 -7.59 5.55
CA GLY A 65 -0.77 -6.75 6.67
C GLY A 65 -0.70 -7.52 7.99
N GLU A 66 -1.72 -8.34 8.26
CA GLU A 66 -1.77 -9.20 9.44
C GLU A 66 -0.64 -10.23 9.46
N THR A 67 -0.41 -10.92 8.34
CA THR A 67 0.61 -11.97 8.23
C THR A 67 2.02 -11.40 8.38
N LEU A 68 2.26 -10.24 7.77
CA LEU A 68 3.57 -9.60 7.76
C LEU A 68 3.81 -8.68 8.97
N LYS A 69 2.77 -8.39 9.77
CA LYS A 69 2.78 -7.45 10.91
C LYS A 69 3.30 -6.07 10.53
N VAL A 70 2.85 -5.56 9.38
CA VAL A 70 3.20 -4.24 8.88
C VAL A 70 1.95 -3.47 8.48
N LYS A 71 2.02 -2.14 8.49
CA LYS A 71 0.94 -1.31 7.96
C LYS A 71 0.95 -1.41 6.43
N THR A 72 -0.15 -1.89 5.86
CA THR A 72 -0.37 -1.91 4.41
C THR A 72 -1.16 -0.70 3.97
N ILE A 73 -0.81 -0.12 2.82
CA ILE A 73 -1.55 0.97 2.19
C ILE A 73 -1.73 0.63 0.71
N LEU A 74 -2.98 0.57 0.28
CA LEU A 74 -3.31 0.45 -1.12
C LEU A 74 -3.10 1.82 -1.80
N ILE A 75 -2.35 1.84 -2.90
CA ILE A 75 -2.07 3.05 -3.66
C ILE A 75 -2.59 2.93 -5.07
N GLU A 76 -3.10 4.02 -5.63
CA GLU A 76 -3.43 4.07 -7.05
C GLU A 76 -2.16 3.83 -7.89
N SER A 77 -2.28 3.04 -8.95
CA SER A 77 -1.16 2.68 -9.86
C SER A 77 -0.77 3.82 -10.81
N THR A 78 -0.71 5.04 -10.28
CA THR A 78 -0.31 6.27 -10.96
C THR A 78 0.82 6.96 -10.20
N PHE A 79 1.48 7.91 -10.85
CA PHE A 79 2.52 8.70 -10.20
C PHE A 79 1.93 9.56 -9.08
N GLU A 80 0.77 10.17 -9.35
CA GLU A 80 0.01 10.98 -8.41
C GLU A 80 -0.40 10.18 -7.17
N GLY A 81 -0.90 8.96 -7.36
CA GLY A 81 -1.24 8.04 -6.27
C GLY A 81 -0.06 7.77 -5.34
N LEU A 82 1.11 7.50 -5.91
CA LEU A 82 2.34 7.30 -5.14
C LEU A 82 2.75 8.57 -4.36
N ILE A 83 2.77 9.74 -5.01
CA ILE A 83 3.15 11.00 -4.35
C ILE A 83 2.20 11.35 -3.21
N HIS A 84 0.90 11.14 -3.42
CA HIS A 84 -0.11 11.39 -2.40
C HIS A 84 0.10 10.47 -1.18
N ALA A 85 0.32 9.17 -1.41
CA ALA A 85 0.60 8.22 -0.33
C ALA A 85 1.85 8.61 0.48
N LEU A 86 2.95 8.95 -0.20
CA LEU A 86 4.20 9.36 0.46
C LEU A 86 4.05 10.66 1.25
N THR A 87 3.29 11.63 0.73
CA THR A 87 3.04 12.91 1.40
C THR A 87 2.20 12.70 2.67
N ASN A 88 1.17 11.85 2.59
CA ASN A 88 0.30 11.56 3.73
C ASN A 88 1.02 10.80 4.85
N ILE A 89 1.93 9.88 4.50
CA ILE A 89 2.77 9.17 5.48
C ILE A 89 3.63 10.15 6.27
N LYS A 90 4.21 11.16 5.61
CA LYS A 90 5.04 12.17 6.28
C LYS A 90 4.24 13.00 7.29
N GLN A 91 3.00 13.40 6.93
CA GLN A 91 2.13 14.20 7.78
C GLN A 91 1.57 13.44 8.99
N GLN A 92 1.52 12.10 8.95
CA GLN A 92 1.13 11.30 10.11
C GLN A 92 2.27 11.08 11.13
N GLY A 93 3.53 11.29 10.71
CA GLY A 93 4.71 11.24 11.58
C GLY A 93 5.06 12.59 12.22
N GLU A 94 4.58 13.70 11.66
CA GLU A 94 4.68 15.04 12.24
C GLU A 94 3.31 15.39 12.84
N GLY A 95 3.16 15.26 14.16
CA GLY A 95 1.90 15.59 14.84
C GLY A 95 1.36 16.94 14.38
N LEU A 96 0.10 16.96 13.96
CA LEU A 96 -0.67 18.17 13.73
C LEU A 96 -0.52 19.09 14.95
N ASP A 97 0.16 20.23 14.77
CA ASP A 97 0.12 21.33 15.72
C ASP A 97 -1.35 21.78 15.90
N PRO A 98 -1.94 21.64 17.10
CA PRO A 98 -3.32 22.01 17.37
C PRO A 98 -3.61 23.52 17.14
N SER A 99 -2.58 24.34 16.96
CA SER A 99 -2.70 25.80 16.86
C SER A 99 -3.25 26.30 15.52
N GLN A 100 -3.40 25.45 14.50
CA GLN A 100 -3.89 25.89 13.17
C GLN A 100 -5.37 25.59 12.89
N LYS A 101 -6.14 25.05 13.86
CA LYS A 101 -7.57 24.74 13.68
C LYS A 101 -8.54 25.90 14.00
N ALA A 102 -8.05 27.10 14.26
CA ALA A 102 -8.87 28.22 14.76
C ALA A 102 -8.94 29.44 13.81
N HIS A 103 -9.08 29.25 12.50
CA HIS A 103 -9.30 30.40 11.61
C HIS A 103 -10.15 30.16 10.35
N ASN A 104 -11.11 29.22 10.36
CA ASN A 104 -12.05 29.16 9.23
C ASN A 104 -13.48 28.79 9.65
N ASP A 105 -13.99 29.52 10.65
CA ASP A 105 -15.42 29.66 10.88
C ASP A 105 -15.74 31.16 10.90
N ASN A 106 -15.89 31.78 9.73
CA ASN A 106 -16.67 33.01 9.52
C ASN A 106 -16.56 33.45 8.06
N LEU A 107 -17.47 32.96 7.21
CA LEU A 107 -17.99 33.69 6.03
C LEU A 107 -19.02 32.80 5.28
N THR A 108 -20.22 32.70 5.85
CA THR A 108 -21.45 32.65 5.06
C THR A 108 -22.48 33.49 5.80
N ASN A 109 -22.69 34.69 5.27
CA ASN A 109 -23.90 35.48 5.43
C ASN A 109 -24.76 35.20 4.20
#